data_AF-A0A975DKS8-F1
#
_entry.id   AF-A0A975DKS8-F1
#
_cell.length_a   1.000
_cell.length_b   1.000
_cell.length_c   1.000
_cell.angle_alpha   90.00
_cell.angle_beta   90.00
_cell.angle_gamma   90.00
#
_symmetry.space_group_name_H-M   'P 1'
#
loop_
_entity.id
_entity.type
_entity.pdbx_description
1 polymer ?
#
loop_
_entity_poly.entity_id
_entity_poly.type
_entity_poly.pdbx_seq_one_letter_code
_entity_poly.pdbx_strand_id
1 'polypeptide(L)'
;MLKTYFRISGLTKLQALTFTKEVQDAQCQMQQEHAYSGTALLTEYSMDDINMFIVRQHVHVEQCEILLNVLNNHTNNACSAPNVLNQMLKHIDCRITVEVQQ
;
A
#
# COMPACT_ATOMS: atom_id res chain seq x y z
N MET A 1 -11.95 4.51 -12.98
CA MET A 1 -12.19 3.98 -11.61
C MET A 1 -10.89 4.07 -10.83
N LEU A 2 -10.91 4.62 -9.61
CA LEU A 2 -9.71 4.77 -8.78
C LEU A 2 -9.61 3.63 -7.76
N LYS A 3 -8.48 2.92 -7.73
CA LYS A 3 -8.12 1.97 -6.67
C LYS A 3 -6.89 2.49 -5.94
N THR A 4 -6.88 2.33 -4.62
CA THR A 4 -5.75 2.77 -3.79
C THR A 4 -5.11 1.54 -3.15
N TYR A 5 -3.79 1.47 -3.22
CA TYR A 5 -3.01 0.38 -2.65
C TYR A 5 -1.96 0.95 -1.69
N PHE A 6 -1.66 0.21 -0.64
CA PHE A 6 -0.50 0.45 0.17
C PHE A 6 0.60 -0.53 -0.24
N ARG A 7 1.82 -0.04 -0.43
CA ARG A 7 2.97 -0.86 -0.83
C ARG A 7 4.11 -0.66 0.14
N ILE A 8 4.86 -1.74 0.35
CA ILE A 8 6.08 -1.73 1.18
C ILE A 8 7.19 -2.37 0.35
N SER A 9 8.37 -1.78 0.38
CA SER A 9 9.57 -2.28 -0.31
C SER A 9 10.64 -2.73 0.70
N GLY A 10 11.54 -3.63 0.28
CA GLY A 10 12.65 -4.05 1.13
C GLY A 10 12.25 -4.85 2.37
N LEU A 11 11.11 -5.54 2.34
CA LEU A 11 10.72 -6.46 3.41
C LEU A 11 11.67 -7.66 3.43
N THR A 12 11.99 -8.15 4.64
CA THR A 12 12.62 -9.46 4.81
C THR A 12 11.64 -10.59 4.49
N LYS A 13 12.15 -11.81 4.30
CA LYS A 13 11.29 -13.00 4.08
C LYS A 13 10.26 -13.21 5.18
N LEU A 14 10.65 -12.99 6.44
CA LEU A 14 9.75 -13.16 7.59
C LEU A 14 8.67 -12.08 7.59
N GLN A 15 9.06 -10.81 7.41
CA GLN A 15 8.10 -9.71 7.35
C GLN A 15 7.12 -9.87 6.18
N ALA A 16 7.59 -10.32 5.01
CA ALA A 16 6.72 -10.59 3.85
C ALA A 16 5.69 -11.68 4.15
N LEU A 17 6.08 -12.77 4.82
CA LEU A 17 5.16 -13.82 5.25
C LEU A 17 4.15 -13.32 6.28
N THR A 18 4.62 -12.55 7.27
CA THR A 18 3.75 -11.93 8.29
C THR A 18 2.75 -10.98 7.65
N PHE A 19 3.17 -10.16 6.68
CA PHE A 19 2.30 -9.21 5.99
C PHE A 19 1.12 -9.92 5.31
N THR A 20 1.38 -11.02 4.59
CA THR A 20 0.32 -11.82 3.93
C THR A 20 -0.64 -12.52 4.89
N LYS A 21 -0.28 -12.65 6.17
CA LYS A 21 -1.11 -13.29 7.19
C LYS A 21 -1.91 -12.29 8.01
N GLU A 22 -1.32 -11.14 8.31
CA GLU A 22 -1.89 -10.13 9.22
C GLU A 22 -2.70 -9.08 8.48
N VAL A 23 -2.41 -8.82 7.20
CA VAL A 23 -3.09 -7.78 6.42
C VAL A 23 -3.98 -8.42 5.37
N GLN A 24 -5.27 -8.04 5.38
CA GLN A 24 -6.25 -8.56 4.44
C GLN A 24 -5.85 -8.24 2.98
N ASP A 25 -6.00 -9.23 2.10
CA ASP A 25 -5.73 -9.14 0.66
C ASP A 25 -4.29 -8.71 0.32
N ALA A 26 -3.36 -8.84 1.28
CA ALA A 26 -1.97 -8.55 1.08
C ALA A 26 -1.30 -9.61 0.19
N GLN A 27 -0.50 -9.13 -0.75
CA GLN A 27 0.33 -9.93 -1.64
C GLN A 27 1.78 -9.51 -1.47
N CYS A 28 2.69 -10.49 -1.49
CA CYS A 28 4.12 -10.24 -1.44
C CYS A 28 4.80 -10.89 -2.63
N GLN A 29 5.73 -10.17 -3.24
CA GLN A 29 6.59 -10.67 -4.31
C GLN A 29 8.06 -10.39 -3.99
N MET A 30 8.94 -11.29 -4.38
CA MET A 30 10.38 -11.08 -4.26
C MET A 30 10.83 -10.14 -5.38
N GLN A 31 11.47 -9.02 -5.04
CA GLN A 31 12.01 -8.08 -6.03
C GLN A 31 13.48 -8.38 -6.35
N GLN A 32 14.25 -8.70 -5.32
CA GLN A 32 15.67 -9.04 -5.40
C GLN A 32 15.99 -10.14 -4.39
N GLU A 33 17.20 -10.67 -4.43
CA GLU A 33 17.65 -11.67 -3.46
C GLU A 33 17.49 -11.11 -2.03
N HIS A 34 16.71 -11.81 -1.21
CA HIS A 34 16.37 -11.42 0.16
C HIS A 34 15.55 -10.12 0.36
N ALA A 35 15.06 -9.49 -0.70
CA ALA A 35 14.23 -8.29 -0.63
C ALA A 35 12.86 -8.51 -1.28
N TYR A 36 11.80 -8.29 -0.50
CA TYR A 36 10.42 -8.49 -0.91
C TYR A 36 9.66 -7.16 -0.95
N SER A 37 8.66 -7.08 -1.81
CA SER A 37 7.67 -6.00 -1.77
C SER A 37 6.28 -6.53 -1.45
N GLY A 38 5.64 -5.92 -0.47
CA GLY A 38 4.25 -6.14 -0.12
C GLY A 38 3.34 -5.15 -0.83
N THR A 39 2.12 -5.56 -1.13
CA THR A 39 1.05 -4.70 -1.63
C THR A 39 -0.28 -5.17 -1.06
N ALA A 40 -1.07 -4.25 -0.54
CA ALA A 40 -2.43 -4.52 -0.05
C ALA A 40 -3.38 -3.43 -0.58
N LEU A 41 -4.66 -3.78 -0.78
CA LEU A 41 -5.66 -2.77 -1.09
C LEU A 41 -5.85 -1.87 0.13
N LEU A 42 -5.83 -0.55 -0.06
CA LEU A 42 -6.07 0.40 1.02
C LEU A 42 -7.57 0.65 1.16
N THR A 43 -8.14 0.15 2.24
CA THR A 43 -9.55 0.27 2.62
C THR A 43 -9.64 0.66 4.09
N GLU A 44 -10.82 1.08 4.54
CA GLU A 44 -11.02 1.39 5.97
C GLU A 44 -10.75 0.17 6.87
N TYR A 45 -10.96 -1.06 6.36
CA TYR A 45 -10.73 -2.30 7.09
C TYR A 45 -9.25 -2.68 7.15
N SER A 46 -8.52 -2.51 6.04
CA SER A 46 -7.10 -2.90 5.97
C SER A 46 -6.16 -1.86 6.57
N MET A 47 -6.61 -0.61 6.74
CA MET A 47 -5.78 0.47 7.28
C MET A 47 -5.22 0.16 8.67
N ASP A 48 -6.07 -0.34 9.57
CA ASP A 48 -5.65 -0.66 10.95
C ASP A 48 -4.66 -1.82 10.99
N ASP A 49 -4.87 -2.85 10.18
CA ASP A 49 -3.95 -3.98 10.05
C ASP A 49 -2.60 -3.54 9.49
N ILE A 50 -2.60 -2.68 8.45
CA ILE A 50 -1.37 -2.13 7.87
C ILE A 50 -0.61 -1.29 8.91
N ASN A 51 -1.30 -0.41 9.63
CA ASN A 51 -0.71 0.42 10.68
C ASN A 51 -0.09 -0.45 11.78
N MET A 52 -0.85 -1.45 12.25
CA MET A 52 -0.40 -2.38 13.28
C MET A 52 0.82 -3.19 12.81
N PHE A 53 0.81 -3.67 11.57
CA PHE A 53 1.93 -4.37 10.97
C PHE A 53 3.20 -3.51 10.95
N ILE A 54 3.10 -2.26 10.48
CA ILE A 54 4.25 -1.34 10.36
C ILE A 54 4.89 -1.07 11.71
N VAL A 55 4.07 -0.82 12.74
CA VAL A 55 4.55 -0.59 14.10
C VAL A 55 5.21 -1.85 14.67
N ARG A 56 4.58 -3.03 14.55
CA ARG A 56 5.08 -4.28 15.12
C ARG A 56 6.33 -4.80 14.43
N GLN A 57 6.42 -4.63 13.11
CA GLN A 57 7.52 -5.13 12.30
C GLN A 57 8.63 -4.10 12.10
N HIS A 58 8.52 -2.92 12.73
CA HIS A 58 9.46 -1.81 12.63
C HIS A 58 9.79 -1.44 11.17
N VAL A 59 8.75 -1.36 10.33
CA VAL A 59 8.92 -0.95 8.93
C VAL A 59 9.21 0.55 8.88
N HIS A 60 10.27 0.93 8.18
CA HIS A 60 10.61 2.34 8.01
C HIS A 60 9.64 3.01 7.05
N VAL A 61 9.24 4.24 7.35
CA VAL A 61 8.30 5.02 6.53
C VAL A 61 8.80 5.21 5.09
N GLU A 62 10.12 5.31 4.91
CA GLU A 62 10.79 5.39 3.60
C GLU A 62 10.57 4.15 2.72
N GLN A 63 10.23 3.01 3.33
CA GLN A 63 9.90 1.77 2.61
C GLN A 63 8.47 1.76 2.10
N CYS A 64 7.61 2.65 2.60
CA CYS A 64 6.18 2.66 2.36
C CYS A 64 5.82 3.60 1.20
N GLU A 65 4.79 3.26 0.46
CA GLU A 65 4.13 4.18 -0.48
C GLU A 65 2.63 3.87 -0.60
N ILE A 66 1.86 4.91 -0.94
CA ILE A 66 0.46 4.77 -1.37
C ILE A 66 0.41 4.89 -2.88
N LEU A 67 -0.07 3.84 -3.56
CA LEU A 67 -0.28 3.82 -5.00
C LEU A 67 -1.75 4.12 -5.32
N LEU A 68 -1.98 5.23 -6.02
CA LEU A 68 -3.25 5.57 -6.65
C LEU A 68 -3.26 5.02 -8.08
N ASN A 69 -4.02 3.95 -8.31
CA ASN A 69 -4.21 3.36 -9.63
C ASN A 69 -5.48 3.91 -10.26
N VAL A 70 -5.31 4.77 -11.27
CA VAL A 70 -6.37 5.43 -12.02
C VAL A 70 -6.61 4.65 -13.31
N LEU A 71 -7.73 3.92 -13.37
CA LEU A 71 -8.22 3.36 -14.62
C LEU A 71 -8.87 4.48 -15.45
N ASN A 72 -8.26 4.83 -16.58
CA ASN A 72 -8.75 5.86 -17.48
C ASN A 72 -9.98 5.35 -18.24
N ASN A 73 -11.15 5.51 -17.63
CA ASN A 73 -12.40 5.42 -18.37
C ASN A 73 -12.61 6.77 -19.06
N HIS A 74 -12.52 6.78 -20.40
CA HIS A 74 -12.57 7.92 -21.35
C HIS A 74 -13.66 8.99 -21.13
N THR A 75 -14.49 8.89 -20.10
CA THR A 75 -15.61 9.76 -19.79
C THR A 75 -15.32 10.80 -18.69
N ASN A 76 -14.34 10.59 -17.80
CA ASN A 76 -14.07 11.51 -16.69
C ASN A 76 -12.59 11.91 -16.59
N ASN A 77 -12.31 13.19 -16.81
CA ASN A 77 -10.96 13.79 -16.71
C ASN A 77 -10.48 14.01 -15.26
N ALA A 78 -11.27 13.64 -14.25
CA ALA A 78 -10.96 13.86 -12.85
C ALA A 78 -11.43 12.69 -11.98
N CYS A 79 -10.63 12.37 -10.95
CA CYS A 79 -11.00 11.46 -9.88
C CYS A 79 -10.60 12.06 -8.53
N SER A 80 -11.44 11.86 -7.53
CA SER A 80 -11.16 12.29 -6.15
C SER A 80 -10.48 11.16 -5.40
N ALA A 81 -9.42 11.49 -4.65
CA ALA A 81 -8.80 10.53 -3.74
C ALA A 81 -9.79 10.09 -2.65
N PRO A 82 -9.81 8.81 -2.26
CA PRO A 82 -10.70 8.32 -1.22
C PRO A 82 -10.26 8.84 0.16
N ASN A 83 -11.22 9.03 1.07
CA ASN A 83 -10.94 9.56 2.42
C ASN A 83 -9.94 8.72 3.22
N VAL A 84 -9.92 7.39 3.00
CA VAL A 84 -8.98 6.47 3.65
C VAL A 84 -7.52 6.85 3.37
N LEU A 85 -7.20 7.40 2.19
CA LEU A 85 -5.84 7.86 1.89
C LEU A 85 -5.43 8.96 2.85
N ASN A 86 -6.30 9.95 3.06
CA ASN A 86 -6.02 11.06 3.97
C ASN A 86 -5.95 10.61 5.44
N GLN A 87 -6.69 9.57 5.81
CA GLN A 87 -6.60 8.97 7.15
C GLN A 87 -5.26 8.25 7.33
N MET A 88 -4.84 7.47 6.34
CA MET A 88 -3.57 6.76 6.35
C MET A 88 -2.37 7.71 6.47
N LEU A 89 -2.38 8.82 5.73
CA LEU A 89 -1.30 9.82 5.78
C LEU A 89 -1.16 10.51 7.15
N LYS A 90 -2.20 10.50 7.99
CA LYS A 90 -2.09 10.99 9.39
C LYS A 90 -1.28 10.04 10.27
N HIS A 91 -1.16 8.78 9.87
CA HIS A 91 -0.49 7.73 10.62
C HIS A 91 0.91 7.47 10.07
N ILE A 92 1.06 7.48 8.74
CA ILE A 92 2.30 7.17 8.04
C ILE A 92 2.54 8.21 6.96
N ASP A 93 3.56 9.04 7.16
CA ASP A 93 3.98 10.09 6.22
C ASP A 93 4.82 9.50 5.08
N CYS A 94 4.17 8.72 4.21
CA CYS A 94 4.83 8.04 3.09
C CYS A 94 4.57 8.71 1.73
N ARG A 95 5.38 8.32 0.74
CA ARG A 95 5.25 8.79 -0.63
C ARG A 95 3.91 8.38 -1.24
N ILE A 96 3.37 9.24 -2.10
CA ILE A 96 2.22 8.92 -2.96
C ILE A 96 2.70 8.78 -4.40
N THR A 97 2.31 7.70 -5.06
CA THR A 97 2.59 7.42 -6.46
C THR A 97 1.25 7.31 -7.21
N VAL A 98 1.15 7.96 -8.38
CA VAL A 98 -0.04 7.89 -9.24
C VAL A 98 0.30 7.13 -10.50
N GLU A 99 -0.42 6.05 -10.77
CA GLU A 99 -0.33 5.28 -12.01
C GLU A 99 -1.63 5.45 -12.81
N VAL A 100 -1.50 5.93 -14.04
CA VAL A 100 -2.63 6.08 -14.96
C VAL A 100 -2.56 4.96 -15.98
N GLN A 101 -3.53 4.05 -15.92
CA GLN A 101 -3.66 2.97 -16.88
C GLN A 101 -4.48 3.46 -18.07
N GLN A 102 -3.85 3.47 -19.25
CA GLN A 102 -4.43 3.87 -20.54
C GLN A 102 -5.27 2.75 -21.14
#